data_AF-A0A952HF13-F1
#
_entry.id   AF-A0A952HF13-F1
#
_cell.length_a   1.000
_cell.length_b   1.000
_cell.length_c   1.000
_cell.angle_alpha   90.00
_cell.angle_beta   90.00
_cell.angle_gamma   90.00
#
_symmetry.space_group_name_H-M   'P 1'
#
loop_
_entity.id
_entity.type
_entity.pdbx_description
1 polymer ?
#
loop_
_entity_poly.entity_id
_entity_poly.type
_entity_poly.pdbx_seq_one_letter_code
_entity_poly.pdbx_strand_id
1 'polypeptide(L)'
;MPKTLFFAVLASAVALVATPSAKSEEVKPAMTTAQNKAPAKPEKSGLLPIDGLNYYYAVYGKGEPLLLLHGGLGSTDMFAPILPKLAEHRTVIAV
;
A
#
# COMPACT_ATOMS: atom_id res chain seq x y z
N MET A 1 -5.03 64.31 -1.63
CA MET A 1 -5.76 64.50 -2.90
C MET A 1 -5.74 63.18 -3.68
N PRO A 2 -6.90 62.55 -3.91
CA PRO A 2 -7.05 61.34 -4.72
C PRO A 2 -7.27 61.73 -6.20
N LYS A 3 -6.68 61.00 -7.15
CA LYS A 3 -7.01 61.08 -8.58
C LYS A 3 -6.72 59.71 -9.24
N THR A 4 -7.75 58.87 -9.31
CA THR A 4 -8.49 58.54 -10.54
C THR A 4 -7.70 57.69 -11.52
N LEU A 5 -7.98 56.38 -11.55
CA LEU A 5 -7.61 55.51 -12.65
C LEU A 5 -8.84 54.72 -13.13
N PHE A 6 -9.50 55.36 -14.09
CA PHE A 6 -10.16 54.81 -15.27
C PHE A 6 -11.17 53.65 -15.13
N PHE A 7 -12.45 54.03 -15.25
CA PHE A 7 -13.55 53.22 -15.76
C PHE A 7 -13.56 53.24 -17.30
N ALA A 8 -13.68 52.07 -17.94
CA ALA A 8 -14.23 51.84 -19.30
C ALA A 8 -14.43 50.31 -19.47
N VAL A 9 -15.64 49.74 -19.30
CA VAL A 9 -16.73 49.54 -20.28
C VAL A 9 -16.35 48.72 -21.52
N LEU A 10 -16.82 47.46 -21.58
CA LEU A 10 -17.38 46.77 -22.77
C LEU A 10 -17.95 45.41 -22.33
N ALA A 11 -19.26 45.27 -22.11
CA ALA A 11 -20.30 44.89 -23.08
C ALA A 11 -20.14 43.49 -23.72
N SER A 12 -21.06 42.61 -23.29
CA SER A 12 -21.75 41.54 -24.04
C SER A 12 -20.99 40.35 -24.66
N ALA A 13 -21.33 39.15 -24.20
CA ALA A 13 -22.10 38.18 -25.00
C ALA A 13 -22.56 37.01 -24.12
N VAL A 14 -23.88 36.90 -23.92
CA VAL A 14 -24.53 35.67 -23.47
C VAL A 14 -24.51 34.70 -24.66
N ALA A 15 -23.83 33.57 -24.52
CA ALA A 15 -24.01 32.41 -25.38
C ALA A 15 -24.39 31.22 -24.52
N LEU A 16 -25.69 30.92 -24.54
CA LEU A 16 -26.32 29.74 -23.96
C LEU A 16 -25.80 28.50 -24.71
N VAL A 17 -24.95 27.71 -24.08
CA VAL A 17 -24.65 26.34 -24.55
C VAL A 17 -24.91 25.40 -23.38
N ALA A 18 -26.07 24.75 -23.43
CA ALA A 18 -26.41 23.62 -22.58
C ALA A 18 -25.41 22.50 -22.87
N THR A 19 -24.48 22.27 -21.95
CA THR A 19 -23.64 21.07 -21.94
C THR A 19 -24.31 20.03 -21.03
N PRO A 20 -24.57 18.81 -21.51
CA PRO A 20 -25.01 17.74 -20.63
C PRO A 20 -23.92 17.51 -19.59
N SER A 21 -24.31 17.46 -18.32
CA SER A 21 -23.42 17.13 -17.21
C SER A 21 -22.85 15.73 -17.45
N ALA A 22 -21.65 15.67 -18.04
CA ALA A 22 -20.86 14.45 -18.11
C ALA A 22 -20.42 14.12 -16.69
N LYS A 23 -21.23 13.33 -16.01
CA LYS A 23 -20.89 12.71 -14.73
C LYS A 23 -19.69 11.82 -15.01
N SER A 24 -18.49 12.26 -14.64
CA SER A 24 -17.32 11.40 -14.63
C SER A 24 -17.56 10.33 -13.58
N GLU A 25 -17.97 9.14 -14.01
CA GLU A 25 -17.88 7.95 -13.17
C GLU A 25 -16.41 7.62 -13.03
N GLU A 26 -15.85 8.03 -11.91
CA GLU A 26 -14.56 7.59 -11.42
C GLU A 26 -14.61 6.06 -11.31
N VAL A 27 -14.03 5.35 -12.28
CA VAL A 27 -13.76 3.92 -12.16
C VAL A 27 -12.70 3.77 -11.08
N LYS A 28 -13.15 3.71 -9.83
CA LYS A 28 -12.34 3.37 -8.67
C LYS A 28 -11.75 1.99 -8.97
N PRO A 29 -10.42 1.82 -9.08
CA PRO A 29 -9.86 0.49 -9.19
C PRO A 29 -10.32 -0.28 -7.97
N ALA A 30 -11.09 -1.35 -8.19
CA ALA A 30 -11.39 -2.31 -7.15
C ALA A 30 -10.09 -3.06 -6.84
N MET A 31 -9.21 -2.41 -6.07
CA MET A 31 -8.27 -3.11 -5.21
C MET A 31 -9.17 -3.89 -4.26
N THR A 32 -9.37 -5.17 -4.58
CA THR A 32 -10.00 -6.13 -3.68
C THR A 32 -9.40 -5.91 -2.31
N THR A 33 -10.23 -5.57 -1.35
CA THR A 33 -9.86 -5.54 0.06
C THR A 33 -9.36 -6.93 0.38
N ALA A 34 -8.03 -7.11 0.38
CA ALA A 34 -7.40 -8.21 1.08
C ALA A 34 -8.02 -8.19 2.47
N GLN A 35 -8.82 -9.20 2.77
CA GLN A 35 -9.49 -9.29 4.05
C GLN A 35 -8.39 -9.17 5.10
N ASN A 36 -8.46 -8.13 5.94
CA ASN A 36 -7.55 -7.89 7.06
C ASN A 36 -7.72 -9.03 8.07
N LYS A 37 -7.18 -10.21 7.74
CA LYS A 37 -6.87 -11.24 8.71
C LYS A 37 -5.74 -10.68 9.55
N ALA A 38 -5.90 -10.73 10.87
CA ALA A 38 -4.84 -10.33 11.79
C ALA A 38 -3.51 -10.99 11.36
N PRO A 39 -2.38 -10.26 11.44
CA PRO A 39 -1.09 -10.79 11.01
C PRO A 39 -0.86 -12.15 11.66
N ALA A 40 -0.49 -13.14 10.84
CA ALA A 40 -0.26 -14.48 11.33
C ALA A 40 0.80 -14.40 12.44
N LYS A 41 0.46 -14.86 13.64
CA LYS A 41 1.44 -14.93 14.73
C LYS A 41 2.47 -16.01 14.39
N PRO A 42 3.77 -15.74 14.52
CA PRO A 42 4.78 -16.77 14.30
C PRO A 42 4.65 -17.89 15.32
N GLU A 43 4.88 -19.12 14.87
CA GLU A 43 5.00 -20.30 15.74
C GLU A 43 6.30 -20.23 16.56
N LYS A 44 7.35 -19.66 15.96
CA LYS A 44 8.65 -19.39 16.59
C LYS A 44 9.22 -18.11 16.03
N SER A 45 9.82 -17.28 16.87
CA SER A 45 10.64 -16.16 16.44
C SER A 45 11.71 -15.87 17.46
N GLY A 46 12.72 -15.10 17.07
CA GLY A 46 13.77 -14.67 17.98
C GLY A 46 14.96 -14.06 17.25
N LEU A 47 16.01 -13.80 18.02
CA LEU A 47 17.31 -13.39 17.51
C LEU A 47 18.27 -14.58 17.58
N LEU A 48 19.06 -14.78 16.52
CA LEU A 48 20.06 -15.82 16.45
C LEU A 48 21.46 -15.19 16.29
N PRO A 49 22.40 -15.40 17.24
CA PRO A 49 23.74 -14.87 17.13
C PRO A 49 24.56 -15.70 16.12
N ILE A 50 24.87 -15.11 14.96
CA ILE A 50 25.68 -15.72 13.89
C ILE A 50 26.75 -14.69 13.50
N ASP A 51 28.02 -15.08 13.54
CA ASP A 51 29.17 -14.27 13.11
C ASP A 51 29.21 -12.85 13.71
N GLY A 52 28.82 -12.72 14.98
CA GLY A 52 28.80 -11.45 15.71
C GLY A 52 27.57 -10.56 15.43
N LEU A 53 26.61 -11.03 14.65
CA LEU A 53 25.35 -10.36 14.36
C LEU A 53 24.16 -11.12 14.95
N ASN A 54 23.14 -10.39 15.39
CA ASN A 54 21.88 -10.97 15.87
C ASN A 54 20.84 -10.93 14.74
N TYR A 55 20.60 -12.07 14.10
CA TYR A 55 19.62 -12.19 13.02
C TYR A 55 18.22 -12.41 13.58
N TYR A 56 17.28 -11.53 13.25
CA TYR A 56 15.88 -11.82 13.50
C TYR A 56 15.40 -12.91 12.53
N TYR A 57 14.55 -13.80 13.05
CA TYR A 57 13.83 -14.76 12.22
C TYR A 57 12.43 -15.00 12.80
N ALA A 58 11.53 -15.41 11.91
CA ALA A 58 10.19 -15.85 12.27
C ALA A 58 9.77 -17.07 11.44
N VAL A 59 9.10 -18.02 12.08
CA VAL A 59 8.64 -19.28 11.48
C VAL A 59 7.12 -19.37 11.55
N TYR A 60 6.50 -19.74 10.43
CA TYR A 60 5.04 -19.86 10.28
C TYR A 60 4.68 -21.15 9.56
N GLY A 61 3.59 -21.78 9.95
CA GLY A 61 3.02 -22.93 9.23
C GLY A 61 3.87 -24.19 9.31
N LYS A 62 3.38 -25.24 8.63
CA LYS A 62 3.94 -26.59 8.65
C LYS A 62 3.96 -27.16 7.24
N GLY A 63 5.02 -27.88 6.89
CA GLY A 63 5.15 -28.54 5.59
C GLY A 63 6.57 -28.44 5.04
N GLU A 64 6.70 -28.37 3.70
CA GLU A 64 8.00 -28.17 3.06
C GLU A 64 8.58 -26.77 3.41
N PRO A 65 9.89 -26.67 3.69
CA PRO A 65 10.51 -25.38 4.00
C PRO A 65 10.45 -24.39 2.84
N LEU A 66 10.19 -23.13 3.17
CA LEU A 66 10.29 -21.98 2.26
C LEU A 66 11.00 -20.83 2.98
N LEU A 67 12.14 -20.41 2.44
CA LEU A 67 12.90 -19.26 2.94
C LEU A 67 12.42 -17.98 2.24
N LEU A 68 12.04 -16.97 3.02
CA LEU A 68 11.74 -15.63 2.55
C LEU A 68 12.87 -14.70 2.97
N LEU A 69 13.54 -14.11 1.97
CA LEU A 69 14.63 -13.16 2.15
C LEU A 69 14.15 -11.78 1.72
N HIS A 70 14.18 -10.79 2.62
CA HIS A 70 13.93 -9.41 2.21
C HIS A 70 15.13 -8.83 1.42
N GLY A 71 14.88 -7.79 0.62
CA GLY A 71 15.94 -6.98 -0.01
C GLY A 71 16.47 -5.90 0.94
N GLY A 72 17.41 -5.06 0.50
CA GLY A 72 18.15 -4.06 1.30
C GLY A 72 17.36 -3.39 2.44
N LEU A 73 16.67 -2.27 2.18
CA LEU A 73 15.93 -1.49 3.20
C LEU A 73 14.62 -2.17 3.65
N GLY A 74 14.57 -3.51 3.61
CA GLY A 74 13.39 -4.31 3.91
C GLY A 74 13.40 -4.93 5.31
N SER A 75 12.28 -5.58 5.63
CA SER A 75 12.12 -6.44 6.80
C SER A 75 11.17 -7.58 6.48
N THR A 76 11.07 -8.56 7.38
CA THR A 76 10.12 -9.68 7.26
C THR A 76 8.67 -9.22 7.13
N ASP A 77 8.32 -8.03 7.63
CA ASP A 77 6.95 -7.50 7.62
C ASP A 77 6.44 -7.18 6.21
N MET A 78 7.35 -7.00 5.24
CA MET A 78 6.98 -6.79 3.84
C MET A 78 6.22 -8.00 3.26
N PHE A 79 6.43 -9.19 3.82
CA PHE A 79 5.73 -10.39 3.40
C PHE A 79 4.33 -10.53 4.04
N ALA A 80 3.96 -9.69 5.01
CA ALA A 80 2.70 -9.83 5.75
C ALA A 80 1.44 -10.01 4.87
N PRO A 81 1.28 -9.34 3.71
CA PRO A 81 0.11 -9.53 2.86
C PRO A 81 0.01 -10.92 2.21
N ILE A 82 1.15 -11.57 1.91
CA ILE A 82 1.20 -12.86 1.22
C ILE A 82 1.46 -14.04 2.17
N LEU A 83 1.99 -13.74 3.36
CA LEU A 83 2.40 -14.72 4.37
C LEU A 83 1.31 -15.74 4.72
N PRO A 84 0.02 -15.35 4.93
CA PRO A 84 -1.01 -16.33 5.23
C PRO A 84 -1.18 -17.39 4.16
N LYS A 85 -1.02 -17.01 2.87
CA LYS A 85 -1.18 -17.94 1.75
C LYS A 85 0.00 -18.89 1.60
N LEU A 86 1.21 -18.39 1.83
CA LEU A 86 2.43 -19.21 1.76
C LEU A 86 2.49 -20.22 2.91
N ALA A 87 2.02 -19.84 4.10
CA ALA A 87 2.05 -20.68 5.29
C ALA A 87 0.97 -21.79 5.33
N GLU A 88 0.04 -21.85 4.38
CA GLU A 88 -1.01 -22.88 4.34
C GLU A 88 -0.44 -24.31 4.23
N HIS A 89 0.66 -24.47 3.50
CA HIS A 89 1.25 -25.78 3.18
C HIS A 89 2.77 -25.82 3.29
N ARG A 90 3.39 -24.76 3.83
CA ARG A 90 4.84 -24.64 3.94
C ARG A 90 5.24 -24.18 5.33
N THR A 91 6.42 -24.63 5.76
CA THR A 91 7.12 -24.02 6.90
C THR A 91 7.88 -22.81 6.37
N VAL A 92 7.26 -21.64 6.51
CA VAL A 92 7.83 -20.37 6.07
C VAL A 92 8.83 -19.89 7.12
N ILE A 93 10.06 -19.64 6.68
CA ILE A 93 11.14 -19.07 7.48
C ILE A 93 11.40 -17.69 6.90
N ALA A 94 11.03 -16.64 7.62
CA ALA A 94 11.27 -15.26 7.22
C ALA A 94 12.47 -14.71 7.98
N VAL A 95 13.41 -14.12 7.25
CA VAL A 95 14.58 -13.40 7.77
C VAL A 95 14.66 -12.01 7.16
#